data_AF-A0A4Y9MU67-F1
#
_entry.id   AF-A0A4Y9MU67-F1
#
_cell.length_a   1.000
_cell.length_b   1.000
_cell.length_c   1.000
_cell.angle_alpha   90.00
_cell.angle_beta   90.00
_cell.angle_gamma   90.00
#
_symmetry.space_group_name_H-M   'P 1'
#
loop_
_entity.id
_entity.type
_entity.pdbx_description
1 polymer ?
#
loop_
_entity_poly.entity_id
_entity_poly.type
_entity_poly.pdbx_seq_one_letter_code
_entity_poly.pdbx_strand_id
1 'polypeptide(L)'
;MKTVSTIPSDHTHSSEPPPELPPRAVLDTAGELLRALAAPVRIAIVLQLRHSARCVHELVDALGVPQPLVSQHLRILKQAGVVASERSGREVLYRLVDAHLAHIVTDAVAHAEEDVR
;
A
#
# COMPACT_ATOMS: atom_id res chain seq x y z
N MET A 1 12.62 20.88 59.45
CA MET A 1 11.51 21.25 58.54
C MET A 1 12.09 21.78 57.24
N LYS A 2 11.97 21.03 56.13
CA LYS A 2 12.29 21.53 54.78
C LYS A 2 10.98 21.66 54.03
N THR A 3 10.61 22.90 53.70
CA THR A 3 9.44 23.23 52.90
C THR A 3 9.74 22.84 51.44
N VAL A 4 9.04 21.83 50.95
CA VAL A 4 9.01 21.49 49.52
C VAL A 4 8.16 22.54 48.82
N SER A 5 8.80 23.32 47.95
CA SER A 5 8.15 24.28 47.08
C SER A 5 7.54 23.53 45.91
N THR A 6 6.21 23.35 45.93
CA THR A 6 5.45 22.81 44.81
C THR A 6 5.39 23.87 43.71
N ILE A 7 6.06 23.62 42.58
CA ILE A 7 5.89 24.38 41.35
C ILE A 7 4.58 23.90 40.71
N PRO A 8 3.63 24.79 40.34
CA PRO A 8 2.48 24.38 39.55
C PRO A 8 2.94 24.22 38.10
N SER A 9 2.92 22.98 37.60
CA SER A 9 3.09 22.71 36.18
C SER A 9 1.83 23.13 35.44
N ASP A 10 1.80 24.35 34.92
CA ASP A 10 0.84 24.78 33.90
C ASP A 10 1.15 24.04 32.59
N HIS A 11 0.70 22.79 32.52
CA HIS A 11 0.51 22.12 31.24
C HIS A 11 -0.86 22.50 30.72
N THR A 12 -0.93 23.59 29.95
CA THR A 12 -2.06 23.89 29.07
C THR A 12 -2.10 22.80 28.00
N HIS A 13 -2.67 21.64 28.33
CA HIS A 13 -3.04 20.65 27.32
C HIS A 13 -4.19 21.26 26.52
N SER A 14 -3.89 21.66 25.28
CA SER A 14 -4.91 21.98 24.28
C SER A 14 -5.99 20.91 24.34
N SER A 15 -7.19 21.31 24.75
CA SER A 15 -8.33 20.47 25.09
C SER A 15 -9.05 19.91 23.86
N GLU A 16 -8.32 19.72 22.76
CA GLU A 16 -8.88 19.12 21.56
C GLU A 16 -8.91 17.61 21.79
N PRO A 17 -10.10 16.97 21.82
CA PRO A 17 -10.17 15.53 21.94
C PRO A 17 -9.38 14.91 20.77
N PRO A 18 -8.62 13.83 21.01
CA PRO A 18 -7.88 13.17 19.96
C PRO A 18 -8.83 12.79 18.82
N PRO A 19 -8.37 12.87 17.55
CA PRO A 19 -9.21 12.58 16.41
C PRO A 19 -9.82 11.18 16.55
N GLU A 20 -11.11 11.07 16.27
CA GLU A 20 -11.83 9.80 16.35
C GLU A 20 -11.25 8.82 15.33
N LEU A 21 -10.77 7.68 15.81
CA LEU A 21 -10.15 6.66 14.97
C LEU A 21 -11.22 5.85 14.22
N PRO A 22 -10.92 5.38 13.00
CA PRO A 22 -11.77 4.42 12.33
C PRO A 22 -11.97 3.14 13.17
N PRO A 23 -13.06 2.40 12.97
CA PRO A 23 -13.30 1.13 13.64
C PRO A 23 -12.14 0.14 13.44
N ARG A 24 -11.85 -0.68 14.44
CA ARG A 24 -10.72 -1.63 14.41
C ARG A 24 -10.71 -2.53 13.17
N ALA A 25 -11.87 -3.01 12.74
CA ALA A 25 -12.00 -3.83 11.54
C ALA A 25 -11.52 -3.14 10.25
N VAL A 26 -11.72 -1.82 10.15
CA VAL A 26 -11.23 -1.03 9.00
C VAL A 26 -9.71 -0.95 9.03
N LEU A 27 -9.13 -0.72 10.21
CA LEU A 27 -7.68 -0.66 10.41
C LEU A 27 -7.01 -2.02 10.09
N ASP A 28 -7.61 -3.12 10.54
CA ASP A 28 -7.09 -4.46 10.25
C ASP A 28 -7.15 -4.75 8.73
N THR A 29 -8.26 -4.41 8.07
CA THR A 29 -8.40 -4.54 6.59
C THR A 29 -7.36 -3.69 5.84
N ALA A 30 -7.15 -2.45 6.27
CA ALA A 30 -6.11 -1.58 5.70
C ALA A 30 -4.71 -2.16 5.93
N GLY A 31 -4.44 -2.72 7.11
CA GLY A 31 -3.18 -3.37 7.44
C GLY A 31 -2.87 -4.58 6.56
N GLU A 32 -3.88 -5.42 6.29
CA GLU A 32 -3.77 -6.54 5.36
C GLU A 32 -3.46 -6.09 3.93
N LEU A 33 -4.16 -5.05 3.46
CA LEU A 33 -3.91 -4.43 2.16
C LEU A 33 -2.47 -3.91 2.04
N LEU A 34 -2.02 -3.12 3.01
CA LEU A 34 -0.67 -2.57 3.02
C LEU A 34 0.39 -3.67 3.04
N ARG A 35 0.18 -4.72 3.84
CA ARG A 35 1.06 -5.90 3.85
C ARG A 35 1.10 -6.60 2.49
N ALA A 36 -0.04 -6.71 1.81
CA ALA A 36 -0.12 -7.25 0.47
C ALA A 36 0.58 -6.37 -0.57
N LEU A 37 0.75 -5.07 -0.34
CA LEU A 37 1.47 -4.17 -1.26
C LEU A 37 2.99 -4.13 -1.00
N ALA A 38 3.43 -4.28 0.25
CA ALA A 38 4.78 -3.95 0.73
C ALA A 38 5.99 -4.70 0.10
N ALA A 39 5.82 -5.61 -0.87
CA ALA A 39 6.97 -6.21 -1.55
C ALA A 39 7.38 -5.39 -2.79
N PRO A 40 8.69 -5.21 -3.05
CA PRO A 40 9.17 -4.42 -4.19
C PRO A 40 8.58 -4.83 -5.54
N VAL A 41 8.52 -6.14 -5.84
CA VAL A 41 7.95 -6.63 -7.10
C VAL A 41 6.45 -6.33 -7.20
N ARG A 42 5.71 -6.34 -6.07
CA ARG A 42 4.28 -6.02 -6.06
C ARG A 42 4.02 -4.54 -6.27
N ILE A 43 4.85 -3.68 -5.65
CA ILE A 43 4.88 -2.24 -5.93
C ILE A 43 5.11 -2.01 -7.43
N ALA A 44 6.13 -2.66 -8.01
CA ALA A 44 6.44 -2.51 -9.42
C ALA A 44 5.30 -3.00 -10.33
N ILE A 45 4.66 -4.13 -10.03
CA ILE A 45 3.46 -4.61 -10.75
C ILE A 45 2.34 -3.57 -10.70
N VAL A 46 2.04 -3.01 -9.52
CA VAL A 46 0.97 -1.99 -9.38
C VAL A 46 1.29 -0.75 -10.20
N LEU A 47 2.54 -0.29 -10.20
CA LEU A 47 2.98 0.84 -11.03
C LEU A 47 2.84 0.55 -12.53
N GLN A 48 3.14 -0.67 -12.99
CA GLN A 48 2.91 -1.07 -14.38
C GLN A 48 1.41 -1.09 -14.74
N LEU A 49 0.59 -1.66 -13.87
CA LEU A 49 -0.87 -1.80 -14.07
C LEU A 49 -1.64 -0.50 -13.92
N ARG A 50 -1.06 0.53 -13.30
CA ARG A 50 -1.63 1.89 -13.21
C ARG A 50 -1.85 2.52 -14.58
N HIS A 51 -1.02 2.19 -15.56
CA HIS A 51 -1.05 2.83 -16.88
C HIS A 51 -1.94 2.06 -17.86
N SER A 52 -1.93 0.73 -17.80
CA SER A 52 -2.72 -0.13 -18.68
C SER A 52 -2.88 -1.52 -18.09
N ALA A 53 -3.94 -2.24 -18.50
CA ALA A 53 -4.04 -3.66 -18.24
C ALA A 53 -2.91 -4.41 -18.96
N ARG A 54 -2.35 -5.44 -18.33
CA ARG A 54 -1.23 -6.22 -18.88
C ARG A 54 -1.38 -7.70 -18.57
N CYS A 55 -0.92 -8.57 -19.46
CA CYS A 55 -0.81 -10.00 -19.17
C CYS A 55 0.50 -10.34 -18.45
N VAL A 56 0.68 -11.61 -18.09
CA VAL A 56 1.82 -12.03 -17.27
C VAL A 56 3.16 -11.88 -17.99
N HIS A 57 3.22 -12.08 -19.31
CA HIS A 57 4.47 -11.98 -20.07
C HIS A 57 4.92 -10.53 -20.23
N GLU A 58 3.99 -9.60 -20.48
CA GLU A 58 4.28 -8.16 -20.49
C GLU A 58 4.83 -7.67 -19.15
N LEU A 59 4.37 -8.24 -18.04
CA LEU A 59 4.88 -7.93 -16.70
C LEU A 59 6.26 -8.55 -16.46
N VAL A 60 6.51 -9.77 -16.96
CA VAL A 60 7.84 -10.40 -16.93
C VAL A 60 8.85 -9.54 -17.68
N ASP A 61 8.51 -9.13 -18.90
CA ASP A 61 9.38 -8.33 -19.76
C ASP A 61 9.63 -6.94 -19.16
N ALA A 62 8.59 -6.28 -18.63
CA ALA A 62 8.72 -4.95 -18.04
C ALA A 62 9.54 -4.94 -16.73
N LEU A 63 9.50 -6.03 -15.95
CA LEU A 63 10.11 -6.08 -14.62
C LEU A 63 11.43 -6.86 -14.59
N GLY A 64 11.77 -7.60 -15.64
CA GLY A 64 12.97 -8.43 -15.71
C GLY A 64 12.99 -9.56 -14.67
N VAL A 65 11.83 -10.00 -14.17
CA VAL A 65 11.69 -11.05 -13.16
C VAL A 65 11.07 -12.32 -13.74
N PRO A 66 11.44 -13.52 -13.26
CA PRO A 66 10.91 -14.77 -13.78
C PRO A 66 9.38 -14.89 -13.67
N GLN A 67 8.76 -15.48 -14.69
CA GLN A 67 7.31 -15.68 -14.75
C GLN A 67 6.69 -16.38 -13.52
N PRO A 68 7.32 -17.42 -12.91
CA PRO A 68 6.78 -18.03 -11.69
C PRO A 68 6.66 -17.02 -10.53
N LEU A 69 7.62 -16.11 -10.40
CA LEU A 69 7.64 -15.09 -9.36
C LEU A 69 6.55 -14.04 -9.61
N VAL A 70 6.43 -13.55 -10.85
CA VAL A 70 5.34 -12.63 -11.24
C VAL A 70 3.97 -13.25 -10.97
N SER A 71 3.77 -14.52 -11.36
CA SER A 71 2.51 -15.23 -11.15
C SER A 71 2.17 -15.39 -9.67
N GLN A 72 3.16 -15.69 -8.83
CA GLN A 72 2.99 -15.75 -7.37
C GLN A 72 2.56 -14.39 -6.80
N HIS A 73 3.20 -13.30 -7.23
CA HIS A 73 2.86 -11.96 -6.80
C HIS A 73 1.46 -11.53 -7.24
N LEU A 74 1.08 -11.80 -8.50
CA LEU A 74 -0.27 -11.55 -9.00
C LEU A 74 -1.33 -12.33 -8.24
N ARG A 75 -1.05 -13.58 -7.83
CA ARG A 75 -1.96 -14.34 -6.97
C ARG A 75 -2.19 -13.67 -5.62
N ILE A 76 -1.11 -13.22 -4.95
CA ILE A 76 -1.21 -12.51 -3.67
C ILE A 76 -2.01 -11.21 -3.83
N LEU A 77 -1.68 -10.42 -4.85
CA LEU A 77 -2.39 -9.16 -5.13
C LEU A 77 -3.86 -9.40 -5.45
N LYS A 78 -4.19 -10.47 -6.18
CA LYS A 78 -5.58 -10.84 -6.49
C LYS A 78 -6.34 -11.27 -5.24
N GLN A 79 -5.72 -12.05 -4.36
CA GLN A 79 -6.32 -12.47 -3.09
C GLN A 79 -6.59 -11.29 -2.16
N ALA A 80 -5.71 -10.28 -2.18
CA ALA A 80 -5.87 -9.04 -1.43
C ALA A 80 -6.82 -8.02 -2.09
N GLY A 81 -7.46 -8.37 -3.22
CA GLY A 81 -8.37 -7.47 -3.92
C GLY A 81 -7.70 -6.28 -4.61
N VAL A 82 -6.37 -6.31 -4.79
CA VAL A 82 -5.63 -5.21 -5.44
C VAL A 82 -5.78 -5.26 -6.96
N VAL A 83 -5.75 -6.47 -7.52
CA VAL A 83 -5.86 -6.70 -8.97
C VAL A 83 -7.02 -7.60 -9.32
N ALA A 84 -7.69 -7.28 -10.41
CA ALA A 84 -8.62 -8.16 -11.09
C ALA A 84 -7.95 -8.80 -12.30
N SER A 85 -8.46 -9.95 -12.73
CA SER A 85 -8.00 -10.65 -13.92
C SER A 85 -9.18 -10.94 -14.85
N GLU A 86 -9.01 -10.71 -16.14
CA GLU A 86 -10.00 -11.00 -17.17
C GLU A 86 -9.35 -11.80 -18.30
N ARG A 87 -10.08 -12.79 -18.83
CA ARG A 87 -9.58 -13.58 -19.95
C ARG A 87 -9.84 -12.83 -21.26
N SER A 88 -8.78 -12.50 -21.99
CA SER A 88 -8.84 -11.86 -23.30
C SER A 88 -8.22 -12.81 -24.34
N GLY A 89 -9.09 -13.50 -25.08
CA GLY A 89 -8.67 -14.53 -26.03
C GLY A 89 -7.89 -15.67 -25.37
N ARG A 90 -6.59 -15.77 -25.70
CA ARG A 90 -5.70 -16.81 -25.15
C ARG A 90 -4.99 -16.38 -23.87
N GLU A 91 -5.08 -15.11 -23.51
CA GLU A 91 -4.32 -14.51 -22.43
C GLU A 91 -5.21 -14.11 -21.26
N VAL A 92 -4.60 -13.88 -20.12
CA VAL A 92 -5.24 -13.31 -18.93
C VAL A 92 -4.63 -11.94 -18.70
N LEU A 93 -5.46 -10.91 -18.83
CA LEU A 93 -5.08 -9.53 -18.53
C LEU A 93 -5.36 -9.23 -17.07
N TYR A 94 -4.43 -8.53 -16.43
CA TYR A 94 -4.55 -8.02 -15.07
C TYR A 94 -4.75 -6.51 -15.12
N ARG A 95 -5.59 -6.00 -14.22
CA ARG A 95 -5.84 -4.57 -14.01
C ARG A 95 -5.98 -4.28 -12.53
N LEU A 96 -5.72 -3.04 -12.12
CA LEU A 96 -6.05 -2.60 -10.76
C LEU A 96 -7.57 -2.62 -10.58
N VAL A 97 -8.03 -3.01 -9.38
CA VAL A 97 -9.46 -3.01 -9.04
C VAL A 97 -9.99 -1.58 -8.92
N ASP A 98 -9.17 -0.68 -8.37
CA ASP A 98 -9.51 0.73 -8.16
C ASP A 98 -8.25 1.62 -8.31
N ALA A 99 -8.47 2.86 -8.74
CA ALA A 99 -7.45 3.90 -8.87
C ALA A 99 -6.86 4.30 -7.50
N HIS A 100 -7.63 4.23 -6.41
CA HIS A 100 -7.13 4.58 -5.07
C HIS A 100 -5.91 3.74 -4.66
N LEU A 101 -5.88 2.46 -5.04
CA LEU A 101 -4.75 1.56 -4.78
C LEU A 101 -3.46 2.02 -5.44
N ALA A 102 -3.58 2.61 -6.62
CA ALA A 102 -2.44 3.17 -7.33
C ALA A 102 -1.89 4.39 -6.59
N HIS A 103 -2.75 5.23 -6.02
CA HIS A 103 -2.32 6.41 -5.25
C HIS A 103 -1.51 6.02 -4.03
N ILE A 104 -1.97 5.05 -3.22
CA ILE A 104 -1.24 4.56 -2.04
C ILE A 104 0.21 4.18 -2.40
N VAL A 105 0.38 3.42 -3.48
CA VAL A 105 1.71 2.99 -3.93
C VAL A 105 2.53 4.17 -4.49
N THR A 106 1.89 5.09 -5.19
CA THR A 106 2.55 6.27 -5.75
C THR A 106 3.08 7.19 -4.66
N ASP A 107 2.25 7.46 -3.66
CA ASP A 107 2.60 8.31 -2.51
C ASP A 107 3.73 7.68 -1.69
N ALA A 108 3.68 6.35 -1.47
CA ALA A 108 4.74 5.64 -0.78
C ALA A 108 6.09 5.70 -1.53
N VAL A 109 6.08 5.61 -2.86
CA VAL A 109 7.30 5.75 -3.67
C VAL A 109 7.81 7.18 -3.66
N ALA A 110 6.92 8.18 -3.81
CA ALA A 110 7.30 9.59 -3.76
C ALA A 110 7.95 9.96 -2.41
N HIS A 111 7.35 9.50 -1.31
CA HIS A 111 7.91 9.70 0.04
C HIS A 111 9.28 9.03 0.21
N ALA A 112 9.44 7.80 -0.29
CA ALA A 112 10.73 7.11 -0.25
C ALA A 112 11.82 7.81 -1.08
N GLU A 113 11.46 8.54 -2.14
CA GLU A 113 12.40 9.34 -2.94
C GLU A 113 12.80 10.65 -2.24
N GLU A 114 11.95 11.20 -1.36
CA GLU A 114 12.27 12.38 -0.56
C GLU A 114 13.36 12.10 0.47
N ASP A 115 13.27 10.95 1.15
CA ASP A 115 14.25 10.52 2.17
C ASP A 115 15.62 10.16 1.58
N VAL A 116 15.71 9.96 0.26
CA VAL A 116 16.95 9.61 -0.46
C VAL A 116 17.72 10.86 -0.94
N ARG A 117 17.12 12.06 -0.88
CA ARG A 117 17.79 13.33 -1.21
C ARG A 117 18.49 13.98 -0.02
#